data_AF-A0A2A2GYA7-F1
#
_entry.id   AF-A0A2A2GYA7-F1
#
_cell.length_a   1.000
_cell.length_b   1.000
_cell.length_c   1.000
_cell.angle_alpha   90.00
_cell.angle_beta   90.00
_cell.angle_gamma   90.00
#
_symmetry.space_group_name_H-M   'P 1'
#
loop_
_entity.id
_entity.type
_entity.pdbx_description
1 polymer ?
#
loop_
_entity_poly.entity_id
_entity_poly.type
_entity_poly.pdbx_seq_one_letter_code
_entity_poly.pdbx_strand_id
1 'polypeptide(L)' 'MNMNDFIEVLQEKKVRYSIDGDKIFVAENLDLCDTNITSLPDNLIACGWLDLSGTSITSLPDNLNVDGLSMPIEF' A
#
# COMPACT_ATOMS: atom_id res chain seq x y z
N MET A 1 2.95 8.91 4.66
CA MET A 1 2.24 8.89 5.95
C MET A 1 2.90 7.85 6.85
N ASN A 2 2.61 7.80 8.14
CA ASN A 2 3.22 6.76 8.99
C ASN A 2 2.54 5.39 8.76
N MET A 3 3.22 4.31 9.15
CA MET A 3 2.76 2.94 8.96
C MET A 3 1.40 2.65 9.61
N ASN A 4 1.17 3.13 10.83
CA ASN A 4 -0.06 2.86 11.57
C ASN A 4 -1.26 3.56 10.91
N ASP A 5 -1.09 4.83 10.52
CA ASP A 5 -2.14 5.57 9.80
C ASP A 5 -2.52 4.82 8.51
N PHE A 6 -1.53 4.25 7.81
CA PHE A 6 -1.81 3.52 6.56
C PHE A 6 -2.53 2.20 6.83
N ILE A 7 -2.17 1.49 7.91
CA ILE A 7 -2.88 0.28 8.34
C ILE A 7 -4.35 0.57 8.65
N GLU A 8 -4.65 1.72 9.27
CA GLU A 8 -6.05 2.14 9.51
C GLU A 8 -6.84 2.27 8.20
N VAL A 9 -6.23 2.83 7.14
CA VAL A 9 -6.85 2.92 5.81
C VAL A 9 -7.13 1.52 5.23
N LEU A 10 -6.18 0.60 5.35
CA LEU A 10 -6.35 -0.79 4.88
C LEU A 10 -7.48 -1.49 5.64
N GLN A 11 -7.57 -1.28 6.95
CA GLN A 11 -8.63 -1.84 7.79
C GLN A 11 -10.01 -1.28 7.45
N GLU A 12 -10.12 0.05 7.23
CA GLU A 12 -11.36 0.71 6.80
C GLU A 12 -11.87 0.13 5.48
N LYS A 13 -10.95 -0.05 4.51
CA LYS A 13 -11.24 -0.62 3.20
C LYS A 13 -11.38 -2.14 3.20
N LYS A 14 -11.11 -2.79 4.34
CA LYS A 14 -11.12 -4.26 4.50
C LYS A 14 -10.18 -4.98 3.53
N VAL A 15 -9.07 -4.33 3.19
CA VAL A 15 -8.01 -4.90 2.36
C VAL A 15 -7.21 -5.88 3.20
N ARG A 16 -6.88 -7.04 2.62
CA ARG A 16 -6.00 -8.01 3.29
C ARG A 16 -4.56 -7.58 3.12
N TYR A 17 -3.82 -7.63 4.22
CA TYR A 17 -2.39 -7.34 4.25
C TYR A 17 -1.66 -8.29 5.18
N SER A 18 -0.35 -8.39 4.97
CA SER A 18 0.58 -8.99 5.92
C SER A 18 1.71 -8.01 6.25
N ILE A 19 2.35 -8.22 7.39
CA ILE A 19 3.47 -7.41 7.87
C ILE A 19 4.66 -8.33 8.07
N ASP A 20 5.79 -7.99 7.48
CA ASP A 20 7.09 -8.60 7.77
C ASP A 20 8.11 -7.48 8.05
N GLY A 21 8.60 -7.44 9.30
CA GLY A 21 9.42 -6.34 9.81
C GLY A 21 8.69 -5.00 9.72
N ASP A 22 9.27 -4.08 8.97
CA ASP A 22 8.67 -2.80 8.65
C ASP A 22 7.84 -2.84 7.36
N LYS A 23 7.85 -3.91 6.55
CA LYS A 23 7.17 -3.93 5.26
C LYS A 23 5.69 -4.28 5.39
N ILE A 24 4.87 -3.62 4.57
CA ILE A 24 3.43 -3.86 4.44
C ILE A 24 3.20 -4.49 3.07
N PHE A 25 2.65 -5.71 3.05
CA PHE A 25 2.37 -6.43 1.82
C PHE A 25 0.87 -6.43 1.55
N VAL A 26 0.48 -5.99 0.35
CA VAL A 26 -0.88 -6.08 -0.15
C VAL A 26 -0.85 -6.91 -1.43
N ALA A 27 -1.40 -8.13 -1.36
CA ALA A 27 -1.33 -9.09 -2.47
C ALA A 27 -2.39 -8.86 -3.55
N GLU A 28 -3.44 -8.11 -3.23
CA GLU A 28 -4.57 -7.83 -4.12
C GLU A 28 -4.51 -6.41 -4.69
N ASN A 29 -5.50 -6.07 -5.54
CA ASN A 29 -5.64 -4.71 -6.03
C ASN A 29 -5.96 -3.78 -4.85
N LEU A 30 -5.18 -2.70 -4.75
CA LEU A 30 -5.30 -1.68 -3.73
C LEU A 30 -5.94 -0.42 -4.35
N ASP A 31 -7.24 -0.26 -4.10
CA ASP A 31 -7.99 0.93 -4.46
C ASP A 31 -7.92 1.97 -3.34
N LEU A 32 -7.19 3.06 -3.58
CA LEU A 32 -7.13 4.23 -2.70
C LEU A 32 -7.81 5.45 -3.33
N CYS A 33 -8.65 5.23 -4.36
CA CYS A 33 -9.34 6.28 -5.08
C CYS A 33 -10.21 7.15 -4.15
N ASP A 34 -10.21 8.46 -4.40
CA ASP A 34 -10.98 9.46 -3.65
C ASP A 34 -10.78 9.42 -2.11
N THR A 35 -9.60 8.98 -1.66
CA THR A 35 -9.21 9.05 -0.24
C THR A 35 -8.43 10.33 0.06
N ASN A 36 -8.57 10.82 1.30
CA ASN A 36 -7.87 12.02 1.79
C ASN A 36 -6.38 11.75 2.12
N ILE A 37 -5.78 10.70 1.57
CA ILE A 37 -4.37 10.41 1.78
C ILE A 37 -3.52 11.40 0.97
N THR A 38 -2.41 11.83 1.58
CA THR A 38 -1.48 12.81 0.99
C THR A 38 -0.11 12.20 0.69
N SER A 39 0.16 10.99 1.16
CA SER A 39 1.41 10.26 0.95
C SER A 39 1.22 8.78 1.29
N LEU A 40 1.97 7.91 0.62
CA LEU A 40 2.08 6.49 1.00
C LEU A 40 3.17 6.32 2.06
N PRO A 41 3.22 5.21 2.79
CA PRO A 41 4.38 4.87 3.62
C PRO A 41 5.50 4.28 2.74
N ASP A 42 6.76 4.46 3.15
CA ASP A 42 7.95 4.08 2.34
C ASP A 42 8.16 2.57 2.18
N ASN A 43 7.40 1.79 2.94
CA ASN A 43 7.54 0.35 3.15
C ASN A 43 6.36 -0.45 2.56
N LEU A 44 5.57 0.16 1.68
CA LEU A 44 4.46 -0.49 0.98
C LEU A 44 4.95 -1.34 -0.21
N ILE A 45 4.53 -2.61 -0.22
CA ILE A 45 4.70 -3.55 -1.32
C ILE A 45 3.30 -3.95 -1.81
N ALA A 46 2.91 -3.48 -2.99
CA ALA A 46 1.62 -3.78 -3.62
C ALA A 46 1.81 -4.73 -4.80
N CYS A 47 1.31 -5.96 -4.70
CA CYS A 47 1.44 -6.97 -5.76
C CYS A 47 0.29 -6.95 -6.78
N GLY A 48 -0.73 -6.11 -6.56
CA GLY A 48 -1.83 -5.87 -7.49
C GLY A 48 -1.74 -4.48 -8.13
N TRP A 49 -2.85 -4.04 -8.72
CA TRP A 49 -2.98 -2.66 -9.18
C TRP A 49 -3.11 -1.71 -7.98
N LEU A 50 -2.41 -0.58 -8.04
CA LEU A 50 -2.52 0.51 -7.06
C LEU A 50 -3.22 1.70 -7.73
N ASP A 51 -4.46 1.98 -7.35
CA ASP A 51 -5.20 3.15 -7.82
C ASP A 51 -5.09 4.29 -6.81
N LEU A 52 -4.49 5.40 -7.24
CA LEU A 52 -4.31 6.63 -6.45
C LEU A 52 -5.12 7.80 -7.02
N SER A 53 -6.04 7.53 -7.96
CA SER A 53 -6.85 8.56 -8.61
C SER A 53 -7.65 9.37 -7.59
N GLY A 54 -7.76 10.68 -7.78
CA GLY A 54 -8.51 11.53 -6.84
C GLY A 54 -7.86 11.74 -5.47
N THR A 55 -6.67 11.18 -5.20
CA THR A 55 -5.90 11.47 -3.97
C THR A 55 -5.11 12.77 -4.08
N SER A 56 -4.63 13.27 -2.94
CA SER A 56 -3.73 14.45 -2.89
C SER A 56 -2.24 14.06 -2.92
N ILE A 57 -1.92 12.83 -3.34
CA ILE A 57 -0.55 12.36 -3.49
C ILE A 57 0.09 13.06 -4.69
N THR A 58 1.23 13.72 -4.45
CA THR A 58 2.00 14.45 -5.48
C THR A 58 3.36 13.82 -5.75
N SER A 59 3.81 12.89 -4.91
CA SER A 59 5.04 12.12 -5.06
C SER A 59 4.86 10.71 -4.52
N LEU A 60 5.52 9.74 -5.16
CA LEU A 60 5.58 8.37 -4.68
C LEU A 60 6.85 8.16 -3.84
N PRO A 61 6.83 7.27 -2.83
CA PRO A 61 8.05 6.86 -2.14
C PRO A 61 9.05 6.22 -3.10
N ASP A 62 10.34 6.50 -2.94
CA ASP A 62 11.41 5.93 -3.80
C ASP A 62 11.47 4.40 -3.73
N ASN A 63 11.07 3.83 -2.59
CA ASN A 63 11.06 2.39 -2.33
C ASN A 63 9.70 1.73 -2.59
N LEU A 64 8.74 2.45 -3.17
CA LEU A 64 7.45 1.87 -3.52
C LEU A 64 7.64 0.74 -4.53
N ASN A 65 7.29 -0.47 -4.13
CA ASN A 65 7.34 -1.63 -5.01
C ASN A 65 5.91 -2.00 -5.46
N VAL A 66 5.65 -1.87 -6.76
CA VAL A 66 4.41 -2.31 -7.41
C VAL A 66 4.74 -3.37 -8.45
N ASP A 67 5.14 -4.56 -7.98
CA ASP A 67 5.42 -5.69 -8.86
C ASP A 67 4.20 -6.61 -8.89
N GLY A 68 3.54 -6.71 -10.04
CA GLY A 68 2.38 -7.58 -10.25
C GLY A 68 2.62 -9.07 -9.96
N LEU A 69 3.89 -9.45 -9.75
CA LEU A 69 4.35 -10.80 -9.48
C LEU A 69 5.64 -10.75 -8.66
N SER A 70 5.54 -10.97 -7.35
CA SER A 70 6.49 -11.73 -6.50
C SER A 70 6.54 -11.13 -5.10
N MET A 71 5.62 -11.55 -4.22
CA MET A 71 5.99 -11.65 -2.80
C MET A 71 7.20 -12.61 -2.70
N PRO A 72 8.20 -12.37 -1.84
CA PRO A 72 9.06 -13.47 -1.43
C PRO A 72 8.14 -14.58 -0.93
N ILE A 73 8.24 -15.77 -1.52
CA ILE A 73 7.48 -16.94 -1.07
C ILE A 73 8.02 -17.27 0.32
N GLU A 74 7.42 -16.71 1.36
CA GLU A 74 7.60 -17.18 2.72
C GLU A 74 6.55 -18.26 2.99
N PHE A 75 7.05 -19.49 3.18
CA PHE A 75 6.29 -20.69 3.53
C PHE A 75 5.84 -20.67 5.00
#